data_AF-A0A1G6NEZ5-F1
#
_entry.id   AF-A0A1G6NEZ5-F1
#
_cell.length_a   1.000
_cell.length_b   1.000
_cell.length_c   1.000
_cell.angle_alpha   90.00
_cell.angle_beta   90.00
_cell.angle_gamma   90.00
#
_symmetry.space_group_name_H-M   'P 1'
#
loop_
_entity.id
_entity.type
_entity.pdbx_description
1 polymer ?
#
loop_
_entity_poly.entity_id
_entity_poly.type
_entity_poly.pdbx_seq_one_letter_code
_entity_poly.pdbx_strand_id
1 'polypeptide(L)'
;MPAVEPGPLEVQSLPGATAYPRHPAPEPRTVRAGVLRADGSVLESTLDDRRHGDRTYVAPEPAQLGEPEHVAREAIYAGVFHDVYGHFLLEGLQRLWWAAEHPDLPIVWVADAGLPAPTLSAWQRDMLEVVGIRNEVLVLTRPTTFSVLHVPDAGYKYADWSHPDHIDFLASYDGPPQEDGRRLWLSRDGRTGVGVINREIIERRLEAQGWTIVTPELMPLRDQLDALARAEVVAGEEGSTFHTLLLLRDIERKRFHVFRRHGPEHLSFTTIGDARRVDQQIHSCSHDAVLSVEGRAVVRLAPNAAQYLSHLRIRIPRPRALPEGWKPSATIRRVNALAEVLGARTLLQVGWRGQAIFTQLVVPHRDVVDEHFRFDVRSYRDQGAHFYELSLDRFLDRFAEGRRYDLVLVDDPHDWRTALEQIRTVFATAAHDGTVLVLDNVLPVDAASTAPDRETAMRLRQEAGSERKAWHGDVFKTVFALHDLHPELSYRTITTGGNPQTVVWREPRRVRPRFSGEAEIGRLSYADVDRHRDLYAAGPEADVIAGAARAVQGRTPRD
;
A
#
# COMPACT_ATOMS: atom_id res chain seq x y z
N MET A 1 22.49 15.98 27.21
CA MET A 1 23.47 15.54 28.23
C MET A 1 24.23 14.37 27.63
N PRO A 2 25.55 14.24 27.81
CA PRO A 2 26.23 13.01 27.41
C PRO A 2 25.57 11.85 28.16
N ALA A 3 25.16 10.81 27.44
CA ALA A 3 24.59 9.62 28.04
C ALA A 3 25.65 9.01 28.96
N VAL A 4 25.32 8.86 30.25
CA VAL A 4 26.12 8.05 31.16
C VAL A 4 26.16 6.65 30.56
N GLU A 5 27.36 6.12 30.30
CA GLU A 5 27.47 4.73 29.83
C GLU A 5 26.77 3.82 30.85
N PRO A 6 25.84 2.96 30.39
CA PRO A 6 25.16 2.04 31.29
C PRO A 6 26.20 1.14 31.97
N GLY A 7 25.97 0.82 33.24
CA GLY A 7 26.74 -0.23 33.91
C GLY A 7 26.55 -1.59 33.21
N PRO A 8 27.43 -2.57 33.47
CA PRO A 8 27.36 -3.88 32.82
C PRO A 8 26.02 -4.56 33.11
N LEU A 9 25.56 -5.40 32.17
CA LEU A 9 24.41 -6.27 32.42
C LEU A 9 24.76 -7.30 33.49
N GLU A 10 23.89 -7.49 34.47
CA GLU A 10 24.10 -8.41 35.58
C GLU A 10 23.19 -9.64 35.50
N VAL A 11 23.50 -10.67 36.29
CA VAL A 11 22.69 -11.88 36.44
C VAL A 11 22.41 -12.14 37.91
N GLN A 12 21.13 -12.28 38.25
CA GLN A 12 20.71 -12.66 39.60
C GLN A 12 20.44 -14.16 39.66
N SER A 13 21.24 -14.90 40.44
CA SER A 13 21.02 -16.33 40.70
C SER A 13 20.15 -16.51 41.94
N LEU A 14 18.95 -17.07 41.77
CA LEU A 14 17.94 -17.14 42.83
C LEU A 14 17.62 -18.60 43.21
N PRO A 15 18.14 -19.09 44.34
CA PRO A 15 17.78 -20.41 44.84
C PRO A 15 16.30 -20.51 45.19
N GLY A 16 15.63 -21.57 44.74
CA GLY A 16 14.21 -21.82 45.05
C GLY A 16 13.24 -20.77 44.53
N ALA A 17 13.59 -20.01 43.50
CA ALA A 17 12.71 -19.05 42.88
C ALA A 17 11.71 -19.71 41.92
N THR A 18 10.54 -19.07 41.78
CA THR A 18 9.41 -19.57 41.02
C THR A 18 9.11 -18.65 39.83
N ALA A 19 9.12 -19.21 38.63
CA ALA A 19 8.66 -18.52 37.42
C ALA A 19 7.14 -18.73 37.26
N TYR A 20 6.39 -17.64 37.10
CA TYR A 20 4.93 -17.68 36.97
C TYR A 20 4.48 -17.48 35.51
N PRO A 21 3.56 -18.34 35.01
CA PRO A 21 2.94 -18.18 33.69
C PRO A 21 2.12 -16.90 33.59
N ARG A 22 1.88 -16.47 32.35
CA ARG A 22 0.99 -15.34 32.08
C ARG A 22 -0.42 -15.68 32.52
N HIS A 23 -1.05 -14.79 33.28
CA HIS A 23 -2.44 -14.89 33.67
C HIS A 23 -3.13 -13.53 33.52
N PRO A 24 -4.42 -13.50 33.12
CA PRO A 24 -5.17 -12.25 33.04
C PRO A 24 -5.08 -11.43 34.32
N ALA A 25 -4.85 -10.13 34.17
CA ALA A 25 -5.01 -9.16 35.25
C ALA A 25 -6.38 -8.46 35.13
N PRO A 26 -6.92 -7.90 36.23
CA PRO A 26 -8.21 -7.19 36.21
C PRO A 26 -8.19 -5.93 35.36
N GLU A 27 -7.03 -5.27 35.27
CA GLU A 27 -6.88 -4.03 34.52
C GLU A 27 -6.71 -4.29 33.02
N PRO A 28 -7.39 -3.53 32.16
CA PRO A 28 -7.17 -3.62 30.72
C PRO A 28 -5.70 -3.34 30.39
N ARG A 29 -5.10 -4.19 29.54
CA ARG A 29 -3.72 -4.09 29.02
C ARG A 29 -2.60 -4.54 29.98
N THR A 30 -2.91 -5.01 31.19
CA THR A 30 -1.91 -5.62 32.08
C THR A 30 -2.05 -7.13 32.14
N VAL A 31 -0.97 -7.82 32.45
CA VAL A 31 -0.90 -9.28 32.57
C VAL A 31 -0.08 -9.63 33.80
N ARG A 32 -0.52 -10.61 34.58
CA ARG A 32 0.24 -11.15 35.70
C ARG A 32 1.30 -12.11 35.16
N ALA A 33 2.57 -11.83 35.42
CA ALA A 33 3.69 -12.70 35.07
C ALA A 33 4.93 -12.24 35.86
N GLY A 34 5.99 -13.05 35.85
CA GLY A 34 7.28 -12.69 36.43
C GLY A 34 7.84 -13.75 37.36
N VAL A 35 8.85 -13.38 38.13
CA VAL A 35 9.56 -14.28 39.05
C VAL A 35 9.31 -13.85 40.49
N LEU A 36 8.95 -14.82 41.35
CA LEU A 36 8.98 -14.64 42.80
C LEU A 36 10.21 -15.33 43.38
N ARG A 37 10.85 -14.69 44.36
CA ARG A 37 11.92 -15.28 45.17
C ARG A 37 11.34 -16.35 46.11
N ALA A 38 12.21 -17.16 46.71
CA ALA A 38 11.81 -18.20 47.66
C ALA A 38 11.04 -17.66 48.89
N ASP A 39 11.24 -16.39 49.25
CA ASP A 39 10.51 -15.73 50.34
C ASP A 39 9.14 -15.15 49.90
N GLY A 40 8.77 -15.33 48.63
CA GLY A 40 7.53 -14.84 48.04
C GLY A 40 7.58 -13.41 47.53
N SER A 41 8.69 -12.69 47.70
CA SER A 41 8.84 -11.34 47.17
C SER A 41 9.04 -11.34 45.65
N VAL A 42 8.50 -10.32 44.96
CA VAL A 42 8.61 -10.20 43.51
C VAL A 42 9.98 -9.69 43.10
N LEU A 43 10.53 -10.27 42.03
CA LEU A 43 11.69 -9.71 41.35
C LEU A 43 11.23 -8.60 40.38
N GLU A 44 11.27 -7.35 40.84
CA GLU A 44 10.79 -6.17 40.10
C GLU A 44 11.39 -6.04 38.69
N SER A 45 12.65 -6.47 38.49
CA SER A 45 13.28 -6.43 37.17
C SER A 45 12.57 -7.30 36.13
N THR A 46 11.71 -8.24 36.53
CA THR A 46 10.89 -9.08 35.62
C THR A 46 9.51 -8.48 35.33
N LEU A 47 9.16 -7.36 35.96
CA LEU A 47 7.93 -6.60 35.71
C LEU A 47 8.20 -5.36 34.84
N ASP A 48 9.35 -4.72 35.02
CA ASP A 48 9.75 -3.47 34.36
C ASP A 48 10.46 -3.70 33.00
N ASP A 49 10.02 -4.70 32.23
CA ASP A 49 10.61 -5.12 30.95
C ASP A 49 10.21 -4.24 29.74
N ARG A 50 9.45 -3.17 29.97
CA ARG A 50 9.00 -2.21 28.94
C ARG A 50 9.36 -0.78 29.33
N ARG A 51 8.94 0.19 28.50
CA ARG A 51 9.20 1.62 28.69
C ARG A 51 9.03 2.04 30.15
N HIS A 52 9.94 2.88 30.64
CA HIS A 52 9.88 3.42 31.99
C HIS A 52 8.49 3.96 32.36
N GLY A 53 7.89 3.40 33.42
CA GLY A 53 6.55 3.74 33.92
C GLY A 53 5.39 2.94 33.33
N ASP A 54 5.58 2.24 32.20
CA ASP A 54 4.54 1.38 31.61
C ASP A 54 4.64 -0.04 32.16
N ARG A 55 3.84 -0.36 33.18
CA ARG A 55 3.75 -1.70 33.77
C ARG A 55 2.74 -2.58 33.03
N THR A 56 3.17 -3.14 31.90
CA THR A 56 2.37 -4.20 31.23
C THR A 56 2.34 -5.47 32.07
N TYR A 57 3.45 -5.81 32.72
CA TYR A 57 3.53 -6.96 33.62
C TYR A 57 3.38 -6.50 35.06
N VAL A 58 2.51 -7.19 35.80
CA VAL A 58 2.28 -6.95 37.23
C VAL A 58 2.54 -8.24 38.01
N ALA A 59 2.77 -8.08 39.32
CA ALA A 59 3.13 -9.19 40.19
C ALA A 59 2.16 -10.38 40.07
N PRO A 60 2.68 -11.62 40.02
CA PRO A 60 1.87 -12.83 40.09
C PRO A 60 1.02 -12.88 41.36
N GLU A 61 -0.14 -13.54 41.29
CA GLU A 61 -0.96 -13.89 42.46
C GLU A 61 -0.94 -15.42 42.64
N PRO A 62 -0.05 -15.96 43.49
CA PRO A 62 0.11 -17.41 43.66
C PRO A 62 -1.19 -18.15 43.96
N ALA A 63 -2.08 -17.53 44.75
CA ALA A 63 -3.38 -18.10 45.11
C ALA A 63 -4.30 -18.39 43.89
N GLN A 64 -4.05 -17.78 42.74
CA GLN A 64 -4.85 -17.98 41.52
C GLN A 64 -4.29 -19.06 40.58
N LEU A 65 -3.03 -19.48 40.76
CA LEU A 65 -2.31 -20.32 39.81
C LEU A 65 -1.95 -21.72 40.34
N GLY A 66 -2.33 -22.01 41.58
CA GLY A 66 -2.11 -23.31 42.23
C GLY A 66 -0.68 -23.53 42.70
N GLU A 67 -0.44 -24.72 43.25
CA GLU A 67 0.88 -25.11 43.77
C GLU A 67 1.94 -25.20 42.64
N PRO A 68 3.15 -24.63 42.84
CA PRO A 68 4.22 -24.74 41.88
C PRO A 68 4.72 -26.16 41.67
N GLU A 69 5.02 -26.49 40.43
CA GLU A 69 5.81 -27.68 40.10
C GLU A 69 7.27 -27.45 40.52
N HIS A 70 7.92 -28.48 41.05
CA HIS A 70 9.30 -28.38 41.52
C HIS A 70 10.22 -29.14 40.58
N VAL A 71 11.18 -28.44 39.99
CA VAL A 71 12.18 -29.01 39.10
C VAL A 71 13.55 -28.87 39.76
N ALA A 72 14.18 -30.01 40.09
CA ALA A 72 15.46 -30.07 40.78
C ALA A 72 16.66 -29.83 39.83
N ARG A 73 16.63 -28.76 39.04
CA ARG A 73 17.73 -28.32 38.17
C ARG A 73 17.80 -26.80 38.06
N GLU A 74 18.96 -26.31 37.64
CA GLU A 74 19.19 -24.89 37.36
C GLU A 74 18.62 -24.51 35.99
N ALA A 75 18.20 -23.25 35.82
CA ALA A 75 17.63 -22.76 34.57
C ALA A 75 17.82 -21.25 34.41
N ILE A 76 17.66 -20.77 33.17
CA ILE A 76 17.80 -19.35 32.81
C ILE A 76 16.43 -18.78 32.45
N TYR A 77 16.00 -17.73 33.14
CA TYR A 77 14.75 -17.04 32.84
C TYR A 77 14.89 -16.15 31.60
N ALA A 78 14.11 -16.44 30.56
CA ALA A 78 14.10 -15.73 29.29
C ALA A 78 12.96 -14.71 29.16
N GLY A 79 12.05 -14.65 30.13
CA GLY A 79 10.89 -13.74 30.11
C GLY A 79 9.63 -14.42 29.56
N VAL A 80 8.81 -13.63 28.88
CA VAL A 80 7.51 -14.06 28.34
C VAL A 80 7.65 -14.59 26.92
N PHE A 81 6.91 -15.65 26.60
CA PHE A 81 6.86 -16.19 25.24
C PHE A 81 6.07 -15.28 24.30
N HIS A 82 6.67 -14.91 23.17
CA HIS A 82 6.03 -14.11 22.12
C HIS A 82 5.97 -14.89 20.80
N ASP A 83 4.80 -14.98 20.19
CA ASP A 83 4.53 -15.63 18.89
C ASP A 83 4.53 -14.63 17.71
N VAL A 84 4.68 -13.34 18.00
CA VAL A 84 4.78 -12.27 17.00
C VAL A 84 6.25 -11.96 16.72
N TYR A 85 6.67 -12.04 15.45
CA TYR A 85 8.06 -11.87 14.99
C TYR A 85 8.83 -10.72 15.68
N GLY A 86 8.26 -9.50 15.66
CA GLY A 86 8.92 -8.33 16.25
C GLY A 86 9.06 -8.43 17.77
N HIS A 87 8.03 -8.92 18.47
CA HIS A 87 8.07 -9.08 19.93
C HIS A 87 8.99 -10.22 20.35
N PHE A 88 9.09 -11.30 19.57
CA PHE A 88 10.05 -12.35 19.85
C PHE A 88 11.49 -11.85 19.72
N LEU A 89 11.82 -11.15 18.63
CA LEU A 89 13.16 -10.60 18.42
C LEU A 89 13.54 -9.55 19.48
N LEU A 90 12.61 -8.66 19.83
CA LEU A 90 12.90 -7.55 20.74
C LEU A 90 12.75 -7.89 22.22
N GLU A 91 11.71 -8.63 22.60
CA GLU A 91 11.40 -8.94 24.00
C GLU A 91 11.69 -10.41 24.35
N GLY A 92 11.52 -11.33 23.41
CA GLY A 92 11.80 -12.75 23.63
C GLY A 92 13.29 -13.08 23.77
N LEU A 93 14.17 -12.34 23.07
CA LEU A 93 15.62 -12.53 23.14
C LEU A 93 16.33 -11.66 24.18
N GLN A 94 15.60 -10.75 24.85
CA GLN A 94 16.19 -9.64 25.62
C GLN A 94 17.08 -10.08 26.80
N ARG A 95 16.94 -11.32 27.28
CA ARG A 95 17.70 -11.89 28.40
C ARG A 95 18.65 -13.03 28.00
N LEU A 96 18.79 -13.30 26.71
CA LEU A 96 19.52 -14.49 26.23
C LEU A 96 21.02 -14.26 26.02
N TRP A 97 21.51 -13.03 26.18
CA TRP A 97 22.93 -12.70 26.05
C TRP A 97 23.83 -13.59 26.94
N TRP A 98 23.39 -13.88 28.16
CA TRP A 98 24.10 -14.77 29.09
C TRP A 98 23.91 -16.26 28.77
N ALA A 99 22.75 -16.62 28.22
CA ALA A 99 22.42 -18.01 27.89
C ALA A 99 23.32 -18.57 26.78
N ALA A 100 23.75 -17.73 25.83
CA ALA A 100 24.69 -18.10 24.77
C ALA A 100 26.04 -18.61 25.31
N GLU A 101 26.46 -18.14 26.47
CA GLU A 101 27.69 -18.57 27.16
C GLU A 101 27.48 -19.80 28.06
N HIS A 102 26.23 -20.19 28.30
CA HIS A 102 25.83 -21.27 29.21
C HIS A 102 24.92 -22.30 28.52
N PRO A 103 25.40 -22.96 27.44
CA PRO A 103 24.55 -23.81 26.58
C PRO A 103 23.98 -25.05 27.29
N ASP A 104 24.58 -25.47 28.41
CA ASP A 104 24.17 -26.65 29.17
C ASP A 104 22.95 -26.39 30.07
N LEU A 105 22.58 -25.12 30.30
CA LEU A 105 21.42 -24.76 31.11
C LEU A 105 20.17 -24.57 30.23
N PRO A 106 18.99 -25.03 30.65
CA PRO A 106 17.75 -24.77 29.92
C PRO A 106 17.36 -23.29 30.00
N ILE A 107 16.84 -22.74 28.91
CA ILE A 107 16.18 -21.43 28.89
C ILE A 107 14.68 -21.59 29.10
N VAL A 108 14.09 -20.63 29.82
CA VAL A 108 12.72 -20.71 30.32
C VAL A 108 11.93 -19.49 29.87
N TRP A 109 10.98 -19.70 28.97
CA TRP A 109 9.91 -18.73 28.74
C TRP A 109 8.64 -19.13 29.49
N VAL A 110 7.86 -18.12 29.85
CA VAL A 110 6.52 -18.31 30.42
C VAL A 110 5.45 -17.97 29.40
N ALA A 111 4.44 -18.84 29.27
CA ALA A 111 3.29 -18.69 28.38
C ALA A 111 1.98 -18.62 29.19
N ASP A 112 0.85 -18.61 28.50
CA ASP A 112 -0.47 -18.46 29.13
C ASP A 112 -0.83 -19.65 30.01
N ALA A 113 -1.21 -19.36 31.26
CA ALA A 113 -1.55 -20.33 32.27
C ALA A 113 -2.74 -21.20 31.84
N GLY A 114 -2.64 -22.50 32.04
CA GLY A 114 -3.73 -23.44 31.75
C GLY A 114 -3.97 -23.73 30.27
N LEU A 115 -3.20 -23.14 29.36
CA LEU A 115 -3.18 -23.50 27.94
C LEU A 115 -2.06 -24.52 27.64
N PRO A 116 -2.14 -25.25 26.52
CA PRO A 116 -1.01 -26.06 26.04
C PRO A 116 0.22 -25.18 25.81
N ALA A 117 1.39 -25.66 26.24
CA ALA A 117 2.65 -24.96 26.01
C ALA A 117 2.89 -24.80 24.50
N PRO A 118 3.13 -23.57 24.00
CA PRO A 118 3.42 -23.37 22.59
C PRO A 118 4.77 -23.97 22.23
N THR A 119 4.91 -24.36 20.97
CA THR A 119 6.18 -24.80 20.41
C THR A 119 6.81 -23.69 19.59
N LEU A 120 8.15 -23.68 19.52
CA LEU A 120 8.85 -22.74 18.65
C LEU A 120 8.53 -23.02 17.19
N SER A 121 8.11 -21.98 16.49
CA SER A 121 8.01 -21.96 15.03
C SER A 121 9.40 -22.09 14.38
N ALA A 122 9.43 -22.34 13.07
CA ALA A 122 10.68 -22.46 12.31
C ALA A 122 11.54 -21.19 12.42
N TRP A 123 10.95 -20.01 12.18
CA TRP A 123 11.69 -18.75 12.23
C TRP A 123 12.21 -18.40 13.64
N GLN A 124 11.52 -18.81 14.71
CA GLN A 124 12.02 -18.62 16.08
C GLN A 124 13.26 -19.48 16.33
N ARG A 125 13.25 -20.74 15.88
CA ARG A 125 14.43 -21.63 15.96
C ARG A 125 15.59 -21.08 15.15
N ASP A 126 15.33 -20.62 13.93
CA ASP A 126 16.34 -20.01 13.08
C ASP A 126 16.96 -18.76 13.75
N MET A 127 16.16 -17.93 14.42
CA MET A 127 16.66 -16.76 15.16
C MET A 127 17.58 -17.19 16.30
N LEU A 128 17.18 -18.18 17.11
CA LEU A 128 18.00 -18.70 18.20
C LEU A 128 19.32 -19.28 17.68
N GLU A 129 19.28 -20.03 16.58
CA GLU A 129 20.48 -20.55 15.94
C GLU A 129 21.41 -19.43 15.47
N VAL A 130 20.86 -18.37 14.87
CA VAL A 130 21.64 -17.21 14.40
C VAL A 130 22.36 -16.50 15.54
N VAL A 131 21.71 -16.32 16.69
CA VAL A 131 22.33 -15.70 17.88
C VAL A 131 23.12 -16.68 18.75
N GLY A 132 23.35 -17.90 18.28
CA GLY A 132 24.21 -18.89 18.95
C GLY A 132 23.55 -19.64 20.12
N ILE A 133 22.24 -19.56 20.29
CA ILE A 133 21.51 -20.24 21.37
C ILE A 133 21.27 -21.69 21.01
N ARG A 134 21.82 -22.60 21.84
CA ARG A 134 21.73 -24.07 21.68
C ARG A 134 21.07 -24.76 22.88
N ASN A 135 20.65 -23.98 23.85
CA ASN A 135 20.06 -24.42 25.11
C ASN A 135 18.79 -25.25 24.88
N GLU A 136 18.48 -26.15 25.82
CA GLU A 136 17.16 -26.76 25.92
C GLU A 136 16.11 -25.65 26.16
N VAL A 137 15.00 -25.69 25.42
CA VAL A 137 13.92 -24.69 25.55
C VAL A 137 12.79 -25.26 26.39
N LEU A 138 12.45 -24.57 27.47
CA LEU A 138 11.26 -24.82 28.28
C LEU A 138 10.27 -23.69 28.12
N VAL A 139 9.02 -24.03 27.81
CA VAL A 139 7.90 -23.09 27.84
C VAL A 139 6.90 -23.51 28.89
N LEU A 140 6.79 -22.70 29.95
CA LEU A 140 5.99 -23.03 31.13
C LEU A 140 4.57 -22.46 31.02
N THR A 141 3.59 -23.28 31.33
CA THR A 141 2.17 -22.87 31.46
C THR A 141 1.60 -23.13 32.85
N ARG A 142 2.46 -23.50 33.80
CA ARG A 142 2.17 -23.67 35.23
C ARG A 142 3.29 -23.00 36.04
N PRO A 143 3.04 -22.54 37.27
CA PRO A 143 4.10 -22.04 38.12
C PRO A 143 5.16 -23.13 38.34
N THR A 144 6.44 -22.79 38.22
CA THR A 144 7.52 -23.76 38.34
C THR A 144 8.66 -23.19 39.17
N THR A 145 9.03 -23.90 40.23
CA THR A 145 10.15 -23.62 41.11
C THR A 145 11.38 -24.40 40.65
N PHE A 146 12.51 -23.73 40.50
CA PHE A 146 13.80 -24.32 40.11
C PHE A 146 14.76 -24.41 41.30
N SER A 147 15.78 -25.28 41.25
CA SER A 147 16.80 -25.31 42.30
C SER A 147 17.55 -23.99 42.39
N VAL A 148 17.92 -23.44 41.22
CA VAL A 148 18.38 -22.07 41.03
C VAL A 148 17.79 -21.54 39.72
N LEU A 149 17.15 -20.37 39.78
CA LEU A 149 16.73 -19.64 38.57
C LEU A 149 17.67 -18.46 38.38
N HIS A 150 18.45 -18.48 37.29
CA HIS A 150 19.26 -17.36 36.86
C HIS A 150 18.39 -16.38 36.10
N VAL A 151 18.41 -15.11 36.51
CA VAL A 151 17.65 -14.04 35.86
C VAL A 151 18.64 -12.98 35.35
N PRO A 152 19.10 -13.09 34.09
CA PRO A 152 19.91 -12.06 33.44
C PRO A 152 19.09 -10.78 33.24
N ASP A 153 19.72 -9.61 33.36
CA ASP A 153 19.07 -8.35 33.05
C ASP A 153 18.56 -8.29 31.60
N ALA A 154 17.47 -7.54 31.39
CA ALA A 154 16.94 -7.28 30.07
C ALA A 154 17.87 -6.30 29.32
N GLY A 155 18.50 -6.80 28.26
CA GLY A 155 19.37 -6.05 27.37
C GLY A 155 18.62 -5.15 26.37
N TYR A 156 17.31 -5.29 26.26
CA TYR A 156 16.42 -4.41 25.52
C TYR A 156 15.21 -4.05 26.39
N LYS A 157 14.78 -2.79 26.33
CA LYS A 157 13.53 -2.30 26.93
C LYS A 157 12.67 -1.68 25.86
N TYR A 158 11.45 -2.20 25.72
CA TYR A 158 10.57 -1.85 24.62
C TYR A 158 10.34 -0.35 24.47
N ALA A 159 10.73 0.18 23.30
CA ALA A 159 10.52 1.57 22.91
C ALA A 159 11.14 2.58 23.90
N ASP A 160 12.28 2.20 24.49
CA ASP A 160 13.05 2.94 25.49
C ASP A 160 14.55 2.86 25.18
N TRP A 161 15.20 1.71 25.42
CA TRP A 161 16.67 1.59 25.36
C TRP A 161 17.13 0.17 25.00
N SER A 162 18.38 0.04 24.52
CA SER A 162 19.08 -1.22 24.32
C SER A 162 20.53 -1.12 24.81
N HIS A 163 21.00 -2.13 25.55
CA HIS A 163 22.37 -2.23 26.04
C HIS A 163 23.35 -2.61 24.92
N PRO A 164 24.56 -2.02 24.84
CA PRO A 164 25.59 -2.39 23.87
C PRO A 164 25.91 -3.88 23.82
N ASP A 165 26.19 -4.52 24.97
CA ASP A 165 26.48 -5.97 25.02
C ASP A 165 25.33 -6.84 24.46
N HIS A 166 24.09 -6.40 24.63
CA HIS A 166 22.93 -7.09 24.05
C HIS A 166 22.86 -6.90 22.53
N ILE A 167 23.19 -5.71 22.05
CA ILE A 167 23.32 -5.43 20.62
C ILE A 167 24.42 -6.31 20.00
N ASP A 168 25.57 -6.43 20.66
CA ASP A 168 26.68 -7.26 20.21
C ASP A 168 26.32 -8.75 20.18
N PHE A 169 25.56 -9.21 21.19
CA PHE A 169 24.97 -10.55 21.19
C PHE A 169 24.04 -10.77 19.98
N LEU A 170 23.12 -9.83 19.72
CA LEU A 170 22.19 -9.96 18.59
C LEU A 170 22.91 -9.91 17.24
N ALA A 171 23.94 -9.07 17.10
CA ALA A 171 24.71 -8.81 15.88
C ALA A 171 25.63 -9.98 15.47
N SER A 172 25.06 -11.18 15.36
CA SER A 172 25.77 -12.44 15.20
C SER A 172 25.91 -12.89 13.73
N TYR A 173 25.11 -12.34 12.81
CA TYR A 173 25.08 -12.79 11.42
C TYR A 173 26.00 -11.98 10.50
N ASP A 174 27.04 -12.62 9.96
CA ASP A 174 27.97 -11.97 9.02
C ASP A 174 27.36 -11.81 7.62
N GLY A 175 26.66 -12.83 7.12
CA GLY A 175 26.04 -12.82 5.79
C GLY A 175 27.01 -12.63 4.62
N PRO A 176 26.48 -12.52 3.39
CA PRO A 176 27.24 -12.11 2.21
C PRO A 176 27.68 -10.65 2.33
N PRO A 177 28.77 -10.27 1.63
CA PRO A 177 29.21 -8.88 1.63
C PRO A 177 28.14 -7.97 1.02
N GLN A 178 28.08 -6.74 1.54
CA GLN A 178 27.25 -5.70 0.95
C GLN A 178 27.66 -5.42 -0.50
N GLU A 179 26.67 -5.18 -1.35
CA GLU A 179 26.85 -4.85 -2.75
C GLU A 179 26.56 -3.36 -2.98
N ASP A 180 27.55 -2.62 -3.51
CA ASP A 180 27.44 -1.19 -3.76
C ASP A 180 26.25 -0.87 -4.69
N GLY A 181 25.43 0.08 -4.29
CA GLY A 181 24.24 0.53 -5.02
C GLY A 181 23.07 -0.45 -5.01
N ARG A 182 23.16 -1.60 -4.32
CA ARG A 182 22.06 -2.57 -4.23
C ARG A 182 20.93 -1.98 -3.38
N ARG A 183 19.71 -2.02 -3.94
CA ARG A 183 18.50 -1.45 -3.32
C ARG A 183 17.44 -2.51 -3.11
N LEU A 184 16.89 -2.55 -1.90
CA LEU A 184 15.92 -3.54 -1.45
C LEU A 184 14.64 -2.86 -0.96
N TRP A 185 13.50 -3.29 -1.48
CA TRP A 185 12.18 -2.91 -0.98
C TRP A 185 11.59 -4.08 -0.19
N LEU A 186 11.31 -3.85 1.09
CA LEU A 186 10.60 -4.76 1.99
C LEU A 186 9.10 -4.56 1.77
N SER A 187 8.53 -5.43 0.93
CA SER A 187 7.10 -5.56 0.72
C SER A 187 6.45 -6.37 1.86
N ARG A 188 5.14 -6.59 1.73
CA ARG A 188 4.32 -7.37 2.67
C ARG A 188 3.40 -8.31 1.91
N ASP A 189 3.02 -9.41 2.54
CA ASP A 189 2.03 -10.32 1.99
C ASP A 189 0.66 -9.62 1.82
N GLY A 190 0.25 -9.42 0.56
CA GLY A 190 -1.02 -8.79 0.19
C GLY A 190 -2.25 -9.54 0.70
N ARG A 191 -2.14 -10.84 1.02
CA ARG A 191 -3.24 -11.63 1.58
C ARG A 191 -3.67 -11.17 2.97
N THR A 192 -2.81 -10.45 3.69
CA THR A 192 -3.14 -9.88 5.00
C THR A 192 -4.16 -8.73 4.92
N GLY A 193 -4.27 -8.07 3.75
CA GLY A 193 -5.10 -6.88 3.58
C GLY A 193 -4.60 -5.64 4.35
N VAL A 194 -3.43 -5.70 5.00
CA VAL A 194 -2.86 -4.62 5.82
C VAL A 194 -1.73 -3.90 5.07
N GLY A 195 -1.55 -2.60 5.33
CA GLY A 195 -0.58 -1.73 4.65
C GLY A 195 -1.20 -1.02 3.46
N VAL A 196 -0.39 -0.71 2.45
CA VAL A 196 -0.88 -0.14 1.18
C VAL A 196 -1.50 -1.25 0.32
N ILE A 197 -2.81 -1.20 0.10
CA ILE A 197 -3.53 -2.28 -0.60
C ILE A 197 -3.28 -2.31 -2.11
N ASN A 198 -2.79 -1.21 -2.67
CA ASN A 198 -2.39 -1.08 -4.07
C ASN A 198 -0.87 -0.88 -4.21
N ARG A 199 -0.09 -1.58 -3.38
CA ARG A 199 1.39 -1.49 -3.33
C ARG A 199 2.08 -1.74 -4.67
N GLU A 200 1.45 -2.52 -5.55
CA GLU A 200 1.94 -2.85 -6.88
C GLU A 200 2.15 -1.61 -7.76
N ILE A 201 1.51 -0.47 -7.46
CA ILE A 201 1.77 0.81 -8.15
C ILE A 201 3.13 1.40 -7.82
N ILE A 202 3.63 1.11 -6.62
CA ILE A 202 4.92 1.55 -6.12
C ILE A 202 5.99 0.54 -6.57
N GLU A 203 5.76 -0.74 -6.29
CA GLU A 203 6.73 -1.82 -6.52
C GLU A 203 7.14 -1.92 -7.99
N ARG A 204 6.19 -1.90 -8.93
CA ARG A 204 6.52 -1.93 -10.37
C ARG A 204 7.42 -0.78 -10.81
N ARG A 205 7.26 0.40 -10.19
CA ARG A 205 8.09 1.57 -10.51
C ARG A 205 9.46 1.47 -9.85
N LEU A 206 9.55 0.87 -8.66
CA LEU A 206 10.84 0.59 -8.02
C LEU A 206 11.63 -0.48 -8.78
N GLU A 207 10.98 -1.56 -9.23
CA GLU A 207 11.58 -2.60 -10.09
C GLU A 207 12.12 -2.01 -11.39
N ALA A 208 11.36 -1.13 -12.05
CA ALA A 208 11.81 -0.41 -13.23
C ALA A 208 13.03 0.51 -12.96
N GLN A 209 13.31 0.81 -11.69
CA GLN A 209 14.51 1.53 -11.24
C GLN A 209 15.57 0.58 -10.64
N GLY A 210 15.46 -0.73 -10.85
CA GLY A 210 16.43 -1.73 -10.41
C GLY A 210 16.41 -2.02 -8.91
N TRP A 211 15.31 -1.72 -8.20
CA TRP A 211 15.11 -2.21 -6.85
C TRP A 211 14.75 -3.69 -6.87
N THR A 212 15.21 -4.43 -5.86
CA THR A 212 14.75 -5.79 -5.61
C THR A 212 13.59 -5.73 -4.63
N ILE A 213 12.45 -6.32 -4.99
CA ILE A 213 11.28 -6.42 -4.13
C ILE A 213 11.33 -7.77 -3.44
N VAL A 214 11.22 -7.78 -2.11
CA VAL A 214 11.11 -9.02 -1.32
C VAL A 214 9.91 -8.94 -0.40
N THR A 215 9.33 -10.11 -0.10
CA THR A 215 8.24 -10.25 0.88
C THR A 215 8.77 -11.11 2.04
N PRO A 216 9.37 -10.49 3.08
CA PRO A 216 10.10 -11.22 4.11
C PRO A 216 9.26 -12.28 4.82
N GLU A 217 7.95 -12.05 4.98
CA GLU A 217 7.06 -13.03 5.65
C GLU A 217 6.94 -14.37 4.91
N LEU A 218 7.34 -14.42 3.63
CA LEU A 218 7.32 -15.62 2.79
C LEU A 218 8.71 -16.25 2.63
N MET A 219 9.72 -15.71 3.29
CA MET A 219 11.12 -16.14 3.15
C MET A 219 11.62 -16.82 4.44
N PRO A 220 12.46 -17.87 4.32
CA PRO A 220 13.28 -18.33 5.44
C PRO A 220 14.10 -17.19 6.05
N LEU A 221 14.38 -17.23 7.36
CA LEU A 221 15.08 -16.14 8.04
C LEU A 221 16.47 -15.87 7.42
N ARG A 222 17.20 -16.93 7.07
CA ARG A 222 18.54 -16.81 6.45
C ARG A 222 18.48 -16.05 5.12
N ASP A 223 17.46 -16.29 4.31
CA ASP A 223 17.28 -15.59 3.04
C ASP A 223 16.92 -14.10 3.26
N GLN A 224 16.17 -13.79 4.31
CA GLN A 224 15.88 -12.41 4.70
C GLN A 224 17.18 -11.68 5.08
N LEU A 225 18.03 -12.33 5.89
CA LEU A 225 19.31 -11.79 6.33
C LEU A 225 20.28 -11.62 5.16
N ASP A 226 20.37 -12.59 4.24
CA ASP A 226 21.17 -12.49 3.02
C ASP A 226 20.75 -11.29 2.15
N ALA A 227 19.44 -11.10 1.96
CA ALA A 227 18.92 -9.99 1.17
C ALA A 227 19.25 -8.64 1.83
N LEU A 228 19.09 -8.53 3.15
CA LEU A 228 19.44 -7.33 3.92
C LEU A 228 20.95 -7.07 3.93
N ALA A 229 21.78 -8.11 4.07
CA ALA A 229 23.23 -8.03 4.11
C ALA A 229 23.80 -7.48 2.78
N ARG A 230 23.28 -7.92 1.63
CA ARG A 230 23.67 -7.41 0.30
C ARG A 230 23.23 -5.96 0.05
N ALA A 231 22.12 -5.53 0.61
CA ALA A 231 21.52 -4.23 0.30
C ALA A 231 22.29 -3.07 0.95
N GLU A 232 22.62 -2.03 0.17
CA GLU A 232 23.11 -0.74 0.69
C GLU A 232 21.93 0.16 1.10
N VAL A 233 20.84 0.14 0.33
CA VAL A 233 19.63 0.92 0.63
C VAL A 233 18.46 -0.03 0.85
N VAL A 234 17.81 0.06 2.00
CA VAL A 234 16.64 -0.72 2.36
C VAL A 234 15.46 0.23 2.58
N ALA A 235 14.34 -0.03 1.94
CA ALA A 235 13.13 0.76 2.08
C ALA A 235 11.91 -0.13 2.24
N GLY A 236 10.82 0.37 2.83
CA GLY A 236 9.60 -0.43 2.98
C GLY A 236 8.62 0.20 3.95
N GLU A 237 7.43 -0.38 4.03
CA GLU A 237 6.43 0.02 5.02
C GLU A 237 6.94 -0.30 6.44
N GLU A 238 6.72 0.62 7.38
CA GLU A 238 7.03 0.44 8.80
C GLU A 238 6.52 -0.92 9.27
N GLY A 239 7.40 -1.73 9.86
CA GLY A 239 7.05 -3.05 10.37
C GLY A 239 8.22 -3.82 10.93
N SER A 240 7.91 -4.94 11.58
CA SER A 240 8.88 -5.73 12.34
C SER A 240 10.01 -6.31 11.47
N THR A 241 9.82 -6.37 10.15
CA THR A 241 10.88 -6.77 9.23
C THR A 241 12.11 -5.86 9.28
N PHE A 242 11.98 -4.60 9.69
CA PHE A 242 13.13 -3.73 9.89
C PHE A 242 13.93 -4.11 11.14
N HIS A 243 13.32 -4.74 12.15
CA HIS A 243 14.03 -5.15 13.36
C HIS A 243 15.05 -6.25 13.07
N THR A 244 14.87 -7.02 11.98
CA THR A 244 15.81 -8.04 11.51
C THR A 244 17.23 -7.50 11.30
N LEU A 245 17.40 -6.18 11.09
CA LEU A 245 18.73 -5.55 11.02
C LEU A 245 19.56 -5.75 12.30
N LEU A 246 18.92 -5.97 13.46
CA LEU A 246 19.59 -6.23 14.73
C LEU A 246 20.43 -7.50 14.69
N LEU A 247 20.10 -8.44 13.80
CA LEU A 247 20.82 -9.70 13.68
C LEU A 247 22.09 -9.59 12.82
N LEU A 248 22.18 -8.57 11.96
CA LEU A 248 23.36 -8.37 11.12
C LEU A 248 24.54 -7.90 11.94
N ARG A 249 25.75 -8.35 11.60
CA ARG A 249 26.98 -7.79 12.16
C ARG A 249 27.34 -6.46 11.50
N ASP A 250 27.42 -6.43 10.18
CA ASP A 250 27.74 -5.22 9.41
C ASP A 250 26.50 -4.47 8.94
N ILE A 251 26.45 -3.18 9.30
CA ILE A 251 25.38 -2.23 8.98
C ILE A 251 25.90 -0.82 8.70
N GLU A 252 27.21 -0.58 8.78
CA GLU A 252 27.76 0.79 8.86
C GLU A 252 27.42 1.65 7.63
N ARG A 253 27.29 0.99 6.46
CA ARG A 253 27.04 1.65 5.18
C ARG A 253 25.59 1.54 4.71
N LYS A 254 24.71 0.99 5.55
CA LYS A 254 23.30 0.76 5.21
C LYS A 254 22.45 2.00 5.47
N ARG A 255 21.55 2.28 4.55
CA ARG A 255 20.58 3.38 4.63
C ARG A 255 19.17 2.83 4.64
N PHE A 256 18.37 3.26 5.61
CA PHE A 256 17.01 2.76 5.82
C PHE A 256 15.97 3.85 5.57
N HIS A 257 15.00 3.57 4.72
CA HIS A 257 13.84 4.43 4.46
C HIS A 257 12.56 3.74 4.95
N VAL A 258 12.04 4.20 6.09
CA VAL A 258 10.87 3.61 6.73
C VAL A 258 9.62 4.43 6.39
N PHE A 259 8.65 3.83 5.70
CA PHE A 259 7.40 4.49 5.34
C PHE A 259 6.34 4.23 6.41
N ARG A 260 5.97 5.28 7.16
CA ARG A 260 5.03 5.19 8.29
C ARG A 260 3.67 4.68 7.84
N ARG A 261 3.06 3.83 8.69
CA ARG A 261 1.70 3.32 8.46
C ARG A 261 0.66 4.39 8.69
N HIS A 262 0.60 4.95 9.89
CA HIS A 262 -0.28 6.03 10.33
C HIS A 262 0.04 6.37 11.80
N GLY A 263 -0.32 7.58 12.25
CA GLY A 263 -0.12 7.98 13.64
C GLY A 263 1.34 8.24 14.02
N PRO A 264 1.66 8.41 15.32
CA PRO A 264 3.00 8.76 15.78
C PRO A 264 4.02 7.66 15.48
N GLU A 265 5.29 8.05 15.39
CA GLU A 265 6.39 7.14 15.13
C GLU A 265 6.51 6.07 16.20
N HIS A 266 6.78 4.85 15.77
CA HIS A 266 7.01 3.76 16.69
C HIS A 266 8.43 3.87 17.26
N LEU A 267 8.55 4.29 18.53
CA LEU A 267 9.86 4.63 19.11
C LEU A 267 10.89 3.49 19.07
N SER A 268 10.49 2.22 19.01
CA SER A 268 11.45 1.11 18.81
C SER A 268 12.30 1.26 17.55
N PHE A 269 11.81 1.91 16.48
CA PHE A 269 12.62 2.16 15.29
C PHE A 269 13.75 3.15 15.60
N THR A 270 13.44 4.22 16.34
CA THR A 270 14.42 5.18 16.85
C THR A 270 15.40 4.50 17.81
N THR A 271 14.92 3.75 18.80
CA THR A 271 15.77 3.01 19.75
C THR A 271 16.76 2.10 19.05
N ILE A 272 16.31 1.32 18.07
CA ILE A 272 17.17 0.43 17.28
C ILE A 272 18.11 1.24 16.39
N GLY A 273 17.59 2.29 15.75
CA GLY A 273 18.34 3.20 14.89
C GLY A 273 19.55 3.80 15.62
N ASP A 274 19.32 4.32 16.82
CA ASP A 274 20.33 4.92 17.69
C ASP A 274 21.33 3.88 18.21
N ALA A 275 20.82 2.73 18.70
CA ALA A 275 21.67 1.66 19.24
C ALA A 275 22.61 1.06 18.19
N ARG A 276 22.13 0.99 16.94
CA ARG A 276 22.89 0.46 15.79
C ARG A 276 23.60 1.54 14.99
N ARG A 277 23.35 2.83 15.25
CA ARG A 277 23.92 3.98 14.54
C ARG A 277 23.73 3.92 13.02
N VAL A 278 22.54 3.50 12.57
CA VAL A 278 22.23 3.42 11.12
C VAL A 278 21.75 4.77 10.58
N ASP A 279 22.01 5.05 9.29
CA ASP A 279 21.35 6.15 8.58
C ASP A 279 19.88 5.77 8.32
N GLN A 280 18.97 6.28 9.13
CA GLN A 280 17.54 6.01 9.03
C GLN A 280 16.75 7.29 8.76
N GLN A 281 15.87 7.22 7.77
CA GLN A 281 14.90 8.26 7.46
C GLN A 281 13.49 7.71 7.54
N ILE A 282 12.63 8.41 8.28
CA ILE A 282 11.24 8.06 8.46
C ILE A 282 10.38 8.99 7.59
N HIS A 283 9.52 8.42 6.76
CA HIS A 283 8.73 9.13 5.75
C HIS A 283 7.24 8.98 6.02
N SER A 284 6.50 10.08 5.86
CA SER A 284 5.04 10.08 5.86
C SER A 284 4.51 10.29 4.44
N CYS A 285 3.54 9.48 4.02
CA CYS A 285 2.83 9.62 2.75
C CYS A 285 1.45 10.21 3.00
N SER A 286 1.40 11.53 3.18
CA SER A 286 0.18 12.26 3.56
C SER A 286 -0.91 12.28 2.49
N HIS A 287 -0.61 11.90 1.25
CA HIS A 287 -1.62 11.82 0.19
C HIS A 287 -2.32 10.46 0.17
N ASP A 288 -1.88 9.48 0.94
CA ASP A 288 -2.56 8.20 1.02
C ASP A 288 -3.86 8.32 1.81
N ALA A 289 -4.93 7.72 1.30
CA ALA A 289 -6.18 7.60 2.03
C ALA A 289 -6.07 6.47 3.08
N VAL A 290 -6.37 6.78 4.34
CA VAL A 290 -6.47 5.77 5.40
C VAL A 290 -7.87 5.16 5.36
N LEU A 291 -7.95 3.86 5.09
CA LEU A 291 -9.22 3.13 4.95
C LEU A 291 -9.70 2.56 6.28
N SER A 292 -8.78 2.05 7.11
CA SER A 292 -9.09 1.56 8.45
C SER A 292 -7.87 1.60 9.36
N VAL A 293 -8.13 1.70 10.66
CA VAL A 293 -7.13 1.64 11.73
C VAL A 293 -7.67 0.75 12.84
N GLU A 294 -7.03 -0.39 13.07
CA GLU A 294 -7.31 -1.30 14.19
C GLU A 294 -6.00 -1.58 14.93
N GLY A 295 -5.77 -0.83 16.02
CA GLY A 295 -4.50 -0.86 16.74
C GLY A 295 -3.32 -0.47 15.84
N ARG A 296 -2.47 -1.45 15.50
CA ARG A 296 -1.31 -1.29 14.59
C ARG A 296 -1.55 -1.82 13.18
N ALA A 297 -2.70 -2.43 12.92
CA ALA A 297 -3.16 -2.80 11.59
C ALA A 297 -3.77 -1.55 10.95
N VAL A 298 -3.13 -1.06 9.90
CA VAL A 298 -3.57 0.13 9.16
C VAL A 298 -3.69 -0.25 7.70
N VAL A 299 -4.83 0.07 7.10
CA VAL A 299 -5.09 -0.14 5.68
C VAL A 299 -5.08 1.20 4.98
N ARG A 300 -4.28 1.33 3.92
CA ARG A 300 -4.13 2.56 3.14
C ARG A 300 -4.32 2.31 1.65
N LEU A 301 -4.75 3.35 0.95
CA LEU A 301 -4.82 3.41 -0.49
C LEU A 301 -3.97 4.59 -0.98
N ALA A 302 -2.93 4.30 -1.76
CA ALA A 302 -2.10 5.34 -2.35
C ALA A 302 -2.77 5.89 -3.63
N PRO A 303 -2.83 7.22 -3.85
CA PRO A 303 -3.38 7.77 -5.09
C PRO A 303 -2.47 7.48 -6.28
N ASN A 304 -1.15 7.40 -6.07
CA ASN A 304 -0.12 7.04 -7.06
C ASN A 304 1.21 6.80 -6.31
N ALA A 305 2.29 6.45 -7.02
CA ALA A 305 3.60 6.18 -6.41
C ALA A 305 4.47 7.43 -6.12
N ALA A 306 3.99 8.65 -6.40
CA ALA A 306 4.84 9.84 -6.48
C ALA A 306 5.55 10.20 -5.16
N GLN A 307 4.86 10.11 -4.03
CA GLN A 307 5.46 10.43 -2.73
C GLN A 307 6.58 9.45 -2.38
N TYR A 308 6.35 8.15 -2.59
CA TYR A 308 7.32 7.08 -2.37
C TYR A 308 8.61 7.29 -3.18
N LEU A 309 8.46 7.51 -4.49
CA LEU A 309 9.61 7.74 -5.36
C LEU A 309 10.37 9.04 -5.02
N SER A 310 9.66 10.07 -4.56
CA SER A 310 10.26 11.35 -4.19
C SER A 310 11.06 11.24 -2.89
N HIS A 311 10.51 10.57 -1.87
CA HIS A 311 11.20 10.29 -0.61
C HIS A 311 12.46 9.45 -0.81
N LEU A 312 12.44 8.51 -1.76
CA LEU A 312 13.60 7.72 -2.19
C LEU A 312 14.53 8.46 -3.15
N ARG A 313 14.27 9.73 -3.45
CA ARG A 313 15.06 10.59 -4.35
C ARG A 313 15.27 9.98 -5.74
N ILE A 314 14.32 9.19 -6.20
CA ILE A 314 14.32 8.62 -7.56
C ILE A 314 14.19 9.76 -8.56
N ARG A 315 15.14 9.82 -9.51
CA ARG A 315 15.19 10.84 -10.56
C ARG A 315 13.84 10.95 -11.27
N ILE A 316 13.38 12.18 -11.44
CA ILE A 316 12.15 12.48 -12.17
C ILE A 316 12.49 12.54 -13.67
N PRO A 317 11.87 11.69 -14.51
CA PRO A 317 12.04 11.77 -15.96
C PRO A 317 11.58 13.12 -16.50
N ARG A 318 12.22 13.60 -17.58
CA ARG A 318 11.71 14.78 -18.29
C ARG A 318 10.48 14.40 -19.11
N PRO A 319 9.44 15.24 -19.16
CA PRO A 319 8.36 15.09 -20.12
C PRO A 319 8.92 14.98 -21.55
N ARG A 320 8.25 14.19 -22.38
CA ARG A 320 8.59 14.11 -23.79
C ARG A 320 8.29 15.46 -24.45
N ALA A 321 9.31 16.08 -25.05
CA ALA A 321 9.11 17.29 -25.83
C ALA A 321 8.20 17.01 -27.03
N LEU A 322 7.32 17.96 -27.33
CA LEU A 322 6.52 17.92 -28.54
C LEU A 322 7.43 18.17 -29.75
N PRO A 323 7.33 17.37 -30.84
CA PRO A 323 8.09 17.62 -32.06
C PRO A 323 7.81 19.01 -32.65
N GLU A 324 8.76 19.55 -33.39
CA GLU A 324 8.53 20.75 -34.19
C GLU A 324 7.39 20.52 -35.19
N GLY A 325 6.49 21.50 -35.32
CA GLY A 325 5.29 21.39 -36.17
C GLY A 325 4.21 20.44 -35.64
N TRP A 326 4.31 19.96 -34.39
CA TRP A 326 3.27 19.15 -33.76
C TRP A 326 1.91 19.89 -33.76
N LYS A 327 0.85 19.16 -34.10
CA LYS A 327 -0.53 19.68 -34.10
C LYS A 327 -1.36 18.97 -33.03
N PRO A 328 -2.23 19.71 -32.30
CA PRO A 328 -3.14 19.10 -31.35
C PRO A 328 -4.05 18.04 -31.97
N SER A 329 -4.25 16.94 -31.26
CA SER A 329 -5.24 15.91 -31.63
C SER A 329 -6.65 16.48 -31.62
N ALA A 330 -7.59 15.78 -32.28
CA ALA A 330 -9.01 16.19 -32.25
C ALA A 330 -9.54 16.30 -30.81
N THR A 331 -9.18 15.36 -29.94
CA THR A 331 -9.52 15.38 -28.51
C THR A 331 -9.04 16.66 -27.83
N ILE A 332 -7.76 17.03 -27.96
CA ILE A 332 -7.20 18.23 -27.32
C ILE A 332 -7.92 19.49 -27.83
N ARG A 333 -8.13 19.60 -29.15
CA ARG A 333 -8.83 20.76 -29.72
C ARG A 333 -10.26 20.89 -29.22
N ARG A 334 -11.03 19.80 -29.21
CA ARG A 334 -12.43 19.80 -28.82
C ARG A 334 -12.62 20.04 -27.33
N VAL A 335 -11.79 19.42 -26.48
CA VAL A 335 -11.84 19.66 -25.03
C VAL A 335 -11.49 21.11 -24.72
N ASN A 336 -10.48 21.70 -25.39
CA ASN A 336 -10.16 23.11 -25.21
C ASN A 336 -11.29 24.04 -25.69
N ALA A 337 -11.89 23.75 -26.85
CA ALA A 337 -13.02 24.52 -27.37
C ALA A 337 -14.24 24.44 -26.45
N LEU A 338 -14.56 23.24 -25.92
CA LEU A 338 -15.60 23.06 -24.92
C LEU A 338 -15.27 23.80 -23.63
N ALA A 339 -14.03 23.74 -23.17
CA ALA A 339 -13.60 24.43 -21.95
C ALA A 339 -13.78 25.95 -22.07
N GLU A 340 -13.43 26.52 -23.21
CA GLU A 340 -13.60 27.94 -23.49
C GLU A 340 -15.08 28.34 -23.51
N VAL A 341 -15.93 27.64 -24.27
CA VAL A 341 -17.36 28.03 -24.39
C VAL A 341 -18.13 27.80 -23.09
N LEU A 342 -17.74 26.82 -22.27
CA LEU A 342 -18.37 26.53 -20.99
C LEU A 342 -17.81 27.37 -19.84
N GLY A 343 -16.64 28.00 -20.00
CA GLY A 343 -15.89 28.58 -18.89
C GLY A 343 -15.41 27.52 -17.89
N ALA A 344 -15.10 26.32 -18.37
CA ALA A 344 -14.78 25.17 -17.53
C ALA A 344 -13.51 25.39 -16.72
N ARG A 345 -13.59 25.15 -15.41
CA ARG A 345 -12.46 25.26 -14.48
C ARG A 345 -11.95 23.90 -14.04
N THR A 346 -12.80 22.88 -14.10
CA THR A 346 -12.54 21.53 -13.62
C THR A 346 -12.75 20.51 -14.74
N LEU A 347 -11.80 19.58 -14.86
CA LEU A 347 -11.86 18.46 -15.79
C LEU A 347 -11.58 17.16 -15.04
N LEU A 348 -12.45 16.17 -15.23
CA LEU A 348 -12.17 14.77 -14.92
C LEU A 348 -11.82 14.04 -16.21
N GLN A 349 -10.59 13.56 -16.33
CA GLN A 349 -10.17 12.68 -17.41
C GLN A 349 -10.08 11.25 -16.90
N VAL A 350 -10.84 10.34 -17.51
CA VAL A 350 -10.85 8.90 -17.22
C VAL A 350 -10.18 8.20 -18.39
N GLY A 351 -9.06 7.54 -18.15
CA GLY A 351 -8.22 6.96 -19.19
C GLY A 351 -7.22 7.97 -19.78
N TRP A 352 -6.25 7.46 -20.54
CA TRP A 352 -5.33 8.31 -21.30
C TRP A 352 -4.75 7.58 -22.51
N ARG A 353 -4.66 8.29 -23.63
CA ARG A 353 -4.00 7.76 -24.84
C ARG A 353 -2.57 8.26 -25.05
N GLY A 354 -2.31 9.51 -24.69
CA GLY A 354 -1.04 10.17 -25.01
C GLY A 354 -0.72 11.34 -24.09
N GLN A 355 0.55 11.49 -23.76
CA GLN A 355 1.00 12.42 -22.70
C GLN A 355 0.90 13.91 -23.07
N ALA A 356 0.72 14.25 -24.35
CA ALA A 356 0.54 15.63 -24.79
C ALA A 356 -0.67 16.29 -24.11
N ILE A 357 -1.75 15.53 -23.87
CA ILE A 357 -2.98 16.04 -23.25
C ILE A 357 -2.73 16.68 -21.87
N PHE A 358 -1.77 16.16 -21.11
CA PHE A 358 -1.43 16.66 -19.78
C PHE A 358 -0.77 18.05 -19.78
N THR A 359 -0.29 18.53 -20.92
CA THR A 359 0.37 19.85 -21.04
C THR A 359 -0.41 20.80 -21.95
N GLN A 360 -1.28 20.28 -22.82
CA GLN A 360 -1.93 21.07 -23.87
C GLN A 360 -3.39 21.40 -23.60
N LEU A 361 -3.99 20.86 -22.53
CA LEU A 361 -5.33 21.26 -22.12
C LEU A 361 -5.33 22.57 -21.33
N VAL A 362 -6.26 23.47 -21.65
CA VAL A 362 -6.36 24.82 -21.04
C VAL A 362 -7.11 24.85 -19.71
N VAL A 363 -7.81 23.77 -19.35
CA VAL A 363 -8.54 23.67 -18.08
C VAL A 363 -7.55 23.69 -16.91
N PRO A 364 -7.71 24.58 -15.91
CA PRO A 364 -6.70 24.79 -14.88
C PRO A 364 -6.60 23.65 -13.85
N HIS A 365 -7.72 23.05 -13.44
CA HIS A 365 -7.74 21.94 -12.50
C HIS A 365 -8.17 20.66 -13.20
N ARG A 366 -7.27 19.69 -13.29
CA ARG A 366 -7.49 18.44 -14.03
C ARG A 366 -7.17 17.25 -13.16
N ASP A 367 -8.16 16.42 -12.90
CA ASP A 367 -7.97 15.12 -12.27
C ASP A 367 -7.93 14.05 -13.37
N VAL A 368 -6.83 13.32 -13.46
CA VAL A 368 -6.59 12.25 -14.44
C VAL A 368 -6.59 10.92 -13.70
N VAL A 369 -7.51 10.04 -14.06
CA VAL A 369 -7.75 8.76 -13.40
C VAL A 369 -7.53 7.64 -14.40
N ASP A 370 -6.68 6.69 -14.05
CA ASP A 370 -6.43 5.50 -14.85
C ASP A 370 -5.94 4.38 -13.92
N GLU A 371 -6.25 3.12 -14.20
CA GLU A 371 -5.76 2.04 -13.35
C GLU A 371 -4.24 1.79 -13.51
N HIS A 372 -3.65 2.29 -14.60
CA HIS A 372 -2.27 2.01 -14.96
C HIS A 372 -1.58 3.11 -15.78
N PHE A 373 -0.82 3.98 -15.11
CA PHE A 373 0.08 4.93 -15.76
C PHE A 373 1.42 4.31 -16.12
N ARG A 374 1.67 4.17 -17.42
CA ARG A 374 2.94 3.68 -18.00
C ARG A 374 4.08 4.71 -18.02
N PHE A 375 4.03 5.68 -17.11
CA PHE A 375 5.03 6.73 -16.97
C PHE A 375 5.10 7.20 -15.51
N ASP A 376 6.11 8.01 -15.20
CA ASP A 376 6.23 8.67 -13.90
C ASP A 376 5.41 9.96 -13.90
N VAL A 377 4.31 9.95 -13.16
CA VAL A 377 3.37 11.09 -13.04
C VAL A 377 4.04 12.36 -12.52
N ARG A 378 5.16 12.24 -11.77
CA ARG A 378 5.92 13.39 -11.25
C ARG A 378 6.51 14.26 -12.37
N SER A 379 6.62 13.72 -13.58
CA SER A 379 7.04 14.47 -14.78
C SER A 379 6.08 15.63 -15.09
N TYR A 380 4.81 15.52 -14.66
CA TYR A 380 3.74 16.46 -14.99
C TYR A 380 3.19 17.24 -13.78
N ARG A 381 3.83 17.14 -12.61
CA ARG A 381 3.33 17.68 -11.33
C ARG A 381 3.03 19.19 -11.33
N ASP A 382 3.73 19.97 -12.16
CA ASP A 382 3.61 21.43 -12.22
C ASP A 382 2.72 21.91 -13.37
N GLN A 383 1.94 21.01 -13.99
CA GLN A 383 1.10 21.33 -15.14
C GLN A 383 -0.37 21.58 -14.76
N GLY A 384 -0.75 21.46 -13.49
CA GLY A 384 -2.17 21.53 -13.08
C GLY A 384 -2.96 20.24 -13.37
N ALA A 385 -2.25 19.12 -13.56
CA ALA A 385 -2.84 17.78 -13.66
C ALA A 385 -2.47 16.96 -12.41
N HIS A 386 -3.49 16.40 -11.76
CA HIS A 386 -3.38 15.49 -10.63
C HIS A 386 -3.69 14.08 -11.11
N PHE A 387 -2.81 13.13 -10.80
CA PHE A 387 -2.90 11.78 -11.34
C PHE A 387 -3.32 10.78 -10.26
N TYR A 388 -4.29 9.93 -10.56
CA TYR A 388 -4.84 8.93 -9.67
C TYR A 388 -4.79 7.56 -10.35
N GLU A 389 -3.91 6.69 -9.86
CA GLU A 389 -3.61 5.38 -10.42
C GLU A 389 -4.48 4.30 -9.77
N LEU A 390 -5.78 4.34 -10.06
CA LEU A 390 -6.84 3.54 -9.42
C LEU A 390 -8.13 3.61 -10.25
N SER A 391 -9.10 2.75 -9.92
CA SER A 391 -10.41 2.75 -10.61
C SER A 391 -11.20 4.04 -10.35
N LEU A 392 -12.05 4.41 -11.30
CA LEU A 392 -12.89 5.62 -11.20
C LEU A 392 -13.71 5.67 -9.89
N ASP A 393 -14.32 4.56 -9.50
CA ASP A 393 -15.14 4.50 -8.28
C ASP A 393 -14.31 4.77 -7.02
N ARG A 394 -13.12 4.15 -6.92
CA ARG A 394 -12.21 4.38 -5.78
C ARG A 394 -11.73 5.83 -5.74
N PHE A 395 -11.52 6.46 -6.90
CA PHE A 395 -11.13 7.86 -6.97
C PHE A 395 -12.22 8.77 -6.42
N LEU A 396 -13.44 8.58 -6.90
CA LEU A 396 -14.59 9.38 -6.50
C LEU A 396 -14.94 9.18 -5.03
N ASP A 397 -14.85 7.94 -4.53
CA ASP A 397 -15.10 7.59 -3.12
C ASP A 397 -14.03 8.17 -2.18
N ARG A 398 -12.74 8.14 -2.54
CA ARG A 398 -11.65 8.40 -1.59
C ARG A 398 -10.92 9.72 -1.76
N PHE A 399 -10.91 10.28 -2.97
CA PHE A 399 -10.08 11.46 -3.29
C PHE A 399 -10.88 12.62 -3.86
N ALA A 400 -12.09 12.34 -4.36
CA ALA A 400 -12.96 13.32 -5.00
C ALA A 400 -14.38 13.35 -4.41
N GLU A 401 -14.54 12.96 -3.13
CA GLU A 401 -15.83 13.04 -2.45
C GLU A 401 -16.37 14.48 -2.50
N GLY A 402 -17.62 14.62 -2.98
CA GLY A 402 -18.28 15.91 -3.14
C GLY A 402 -17.75 16.79 -4.29
N ARG A 403 -16.66 16.41 -4.97
CA ARG A 403 -16.17 17.17 -6.14
C ARG A 403 -17.16 17.08 -7.29
N ARG A 404 -17.20 18.14 -8.09
CA ARG A 404 -18.02 18.25 -9.30
C ARG A 404 -17.16 18.77 -10.44
N TYR A 405 -17.45 18.30 -11.65
CA TYR A 405 -16.65 18.63 -12.84
C TYR A 405 -17.47 19.30 -13.93
N ASP A 406 -16.96 20.42 -14.44
CA ASP A 406 -17.55 21.15 -15.57
C ASP A 406 -17.42 20.31 -16.85
N LEU A 407 -16.25 19.67 -17.01
CA LEU A 407 -15.94 18.81 -18.12
C LEU A 407 -15.51 17.42 -17.67
N VAL A 408 -15.93 16.42 -18.44
CA VAL A 408 -15.49 15.04 -18.26
C VAL A 408 -15.02 14.50 -19.61
N LEU A 409 -13.87 13.85 -19.63
CA LEU A 409 -13.35 13.14 -20.79
C LEU A 409 -13.22 11.66 -20.44
N VAL A 410 -13.96 10.81 -21.14
CA VAL A 410 -13.73 9.36 -21.16
C VAL A 410 -12.84 9.07 -22.37
N ASP A 411 -11.52 9.01 -22.10
CA ASP A 411 -10.46 8.89 -23.11
C ASP A 411 -10.08 7.41 -23.34
N ASP A 412 -10.06 7.01 -24.60
CA ASP A 412 -9.65 5.68 -25.05
C ASP A 412 -10.32 4.47 -24.34
N PRO A 413 -11.66 4.47 -24.13
CA PRO A 413 -12.33 3.29 -23.59
C PRO A 413 -12.18 2.09 -24.53
N HIS A 414 -12.09 0.89 -23.94
CA HIS A 414 -11.85 -0.35 -24.67
C HIS A 414 -13.14 -1.12 -25.01
N ASP A 415 -14.16 -1.03 -24.16
CA ASP A 415 -15.44 -1.72 -24.34
C ASP A 415 -16.61 -0.87 -23.89
N TRP A 416 -17.79 -1.18 -24.42
CA TRP A 416 -18.99 -0.37 -24.21
C TRP A 416 -19.58 -0.43 -22.81
N ARG A 417 -19.39 -1.53 -22.07
CA ARG A 417 -19.94 -1.68 -20.71
C ARG A 417 -19.16 -0.83 -19.73
N THR A 418 -17.82 -0.90 -19.83
CA THR A 418 -16.93 -0.01 -19.07
C THR A 418 -17.25 1.45 -19.34
N ALA A 419 -17.35 1.83 -20.63
CA ALA A 419 -17.69 3.19 -21.00
C ALA A 419 -19.07 3.64 -20.49
N LEU A 420 -20.08 2.77 -20.58
CA LEU A 420 -21.43 3.05 -20.08
C LEU A 420 -21.44 3.22 -18.55
N GLU A 421 -20.72 2.35 -17.83
CA GLU A 421 -20.61 2.43 -16.37
C GLU A 421 -19.88 3.70 -15.94
N GLN A 422 -18.79 4.07 -16.61
CA GLN A 422 -18.09 5.33 -16.34
C GLN A 422 -19.02 6.54 -16.51
N ILE A 423 -19.86 6.57 -17.55
CA ILE A 423 -20.86 7.62 -17.73
C ILE A 423 -21.87 7.63 -16.58
N ARG A 424 -22.40 6.45 -16.20
CA ARG A 424 -23.35 6.31 -15.09
C ARG A 424 -22.76 6.82 -13.78
N THR A 425 -21.58 6.34 -13.41
CA THR A 425 -20.85 6.74 -12.20
C THR A 425 -20.64 8.26 -12.19
N VAL A 426 -20.12 8.83 -13.29
CA VAL A 426 -19.87 10.26 -13.41
C VAL A 426 -21.15 11.06 -13.20
N PHE A 427 -22.22 10.75 -13.95
CA PHE A 427 -23.46 11.52 -13.82
C PHE A 427 -24.10 11.33 -12.45
N ALA A 428 -23.99 10.16 -11.82
CA ALA A 428 -24.53 9.93 -10.49
C ALA A 428 -23.80 10.68 -9.37
N THR A 429 -22.47 10.83 -9.46
CA THR A 429 -21.65 11.22 -8.30
C THR A 429 -20.83 12.49 -8.49
N ALA A 430 -20.45 12.80 -9.73
CA ALA A 430 -19.43 13.81 -10.05
C ALA A 430 -19.92 14.91 -11.00
N ALA A 431 -21.10 14.76 -11.60
CA ALA A 431 -21.72 15.76 -12.47
C ALA A 431 -22.61 16.74 -11.71
N HIS A 432 -22.70 17.96 -12.23
CA HIS A 432 -23.73 18.96 -11.94
C HIS A 432 -24.52 19.25 -13.23
N ASP A 433 -25.51 20.14 -13.16
CA ASP A 433 -26.37 20.46 -14.33
C ASP A 433 -25.60 21.10 -15.50
N GLY A 434 -24.42 21.67 -15.19
CA GLY A 434 -23.50 22.27 -16.15
C GLY A 434 -22.53 21.29 -16.82
N THR A 435 -22.46 20.04 -16.35
CA THR A 435 -21.43 19.09 -16.78
C THR A 435 -21.65 18.63 -18.21
N VAL A 436 -20.56 18.69 -19.00
CA VAL A 436 -20.50 18.12 -20.35
C VAL A 436 -19.43 17.02 -20.38
N LEU A 437 -19.82 15.83 -20.87
CA LEU A 437 -18.96 14.67 -21.02
C LEU A 437 -18.60 14.45 -22.50
N VAL A 438 -17.35 14.11 -22.79
CA VAL A 438 -16.86 13.70 -24.11
C VAL A 438 -16.43 12.24 -24.05
N LEU A 439 -16.98 11.41 -24.93
CA LEU A 439 -16.70 9.98 -25.07
C LEU A 439 -15.90 9.72 -26.35
N ASP A 440 -14.72 9.10 -26.23
CA ASP A 440 -13.89 8.69 -27.38
C ASP A 440 -14.30 7.33 -27.96
N ASN A 441 -13.78 7.01 -29.15
CA ASN A 441 -13.90 5.71 -29.81
C ASN A 441 -15.32 5.27 -30.25
N VAL A 442 -16.25 6.21 -30.36
CA VAL A 442 -17.68 5.91 -30.56
C VAL A 442 -18.09 5.44 -31.95
N LEU A 443 -17.27 5.63 -32.98
CA LEU A 443 -17.61 5.24 -34.35
C LEU A 443 -16.47 4.43 -35.02
N PRO A 444 -16.59 3.10 -35.12
CA PRO A 444 -15.58 2.25 -35.73
C PRO A 444 -15.46 2.47 -37.23
N VAL A 445 -14.25 2.29 -37.76
CA VAL A 445 -13.94 2.51 -39.18
C VAL A 445 -14.01 1.25 -40.04
N ASP A 446 -13.97 0.07 -39.40
CA ASP A 446 -14.07 -1.26 -40.00
C ASP A 446 -14.34 -2.31 -38.91
N ALA A 447 -14.76 -3.52 -39.30
CA ALA A 447 -14.98 -4.63 -38.36
C ALA A 447 -13.72 -4.98 -37.54
N ALA A 448 -12.52 -4.82 -38.11
CA ALA A 448 -11.28 -5.05 -37.38
C ALA A 448 -11.08 -4.03 -36.24
N SER A 449 -11.55 -2.78 -36.40
CA SER A 449 -11.48 -1.77 -35.35
C SER A 449 -12.36 -2.07 -34.12
N THR A 450 -13.35 -2.97 -34.26
CA THR A 450 -14.20 -3.42 -33.14
C THR A 450 -13.68 -4.66 -32.42
N ALA A 451 -12.46 -5.11 -32.73
CA ALA A 451 -11.82 -6.19 -32.01
C ALA A 451 -11.67 -5.88 -30.50
N PRO A 452 -11.65 -6.89 -29.62
CA PRO A 452 -11.58 -6.69 -28.17
C PRO A 452 -10.31 -6.00 -27.69
N ASP A 453 -9.23 -6.08 -28.47
CA ASP A 453 -7.95 -5.48 -28.15
C ASP A 453 -7.21 -5.03 -29.42
N ARG A 454 -6.24 -4.14 -29.24
CA ARG A 454 -5.46 -3.54 -30.33
C ARG A 454 -4.58 -4.56 -31.07
N GLU A 455 -4.07 -5.57 -30.38
CA GLU A 455 -3.21 -6.59 -30.99
C GLU A 455 -4.02 -7.45 -31.96
N THR A 456 -5.20 -7.89 -31.53
CA THR A 456 -6.17 -8.60 -32.38
C THR A 456 -6.60 -7.74 -33.57
N ALA A 457 -6.89 -6.45 -33.36
CA ALA A 457 -7.21 -5.53 -34.46
C ALA A 457 -6.07 -5.43 -35.49
N MET A 458 -4.82 -5.34 -35.02
CA MET A 458 -3.64 -5.27 -35.88
C MET A 458 -3.38 -6.58 -36.63
N ARG A 459 -3.57 -7.74 -35.99
CA ARG A 459 -3.46 -9.06 -36.62
C ARG A 459 -4.45 -9.22 -37.76
N LEU A 460 -5.74 -8.94 -37.52
CA LEU A 460 -6.80 -9.00 -38.53
C LEU A 460 -6.50 -8.09 -39.74
N ARG A 461 -5.88 -6.93 -39.49
CA ARG A 461 -5.49 -6.01 -40.55
C ARG A 461 -4.29 -6.46 -41.34
N GLN A 462 -3.30 -7.05 -40.67
CA GLN A 462 -2.15 -7.63 -41.35
C GLN A 462 -2.59 -8.75 -42.30
N GLU A 463 -3.51 -9.61 -41.85
CA GLU A 463 -4.12 -10.66 -42.67
C GLU A 463 -4.92 -10.10 -43.85
N ALA A 464 -5.58 -8.95 -43.66
CA ALA A 464 -6.36 -8.27 -44.69
C ALA A 464 -5.55 -7.29 -45.57
N GLY A 465 -4.22 -7.17 -45.38
CA GLY A 465 -3.37 -6.25 -46.14
C GLY A 465 -3.63 -4.76 -45.88
N SER A 466 -4.16 -4.39 -44.72
CA SER A 466 -4.49 -3.01 -44.35
C SER A 466 -3.44 -2.40 -43.40
N GLU A 467 -2.95 -1.20 -43.72
CA GLU A 467 -1.99 -0.46 -42.87
C GLU A 467 -2.68 0.44 -41.82
N ARG A 468 -4.02 0.40 -41.71
CA ARG A 468 -4.76 1.24 -40.75
C ARG A 468 -4.39 0.88 -39.31
N LYS A 469 -4.30 1.90 -38.45
CA LYS A 469 -3.91 1.75 -37.03
C LYS A 469 -5.00 2.09 -36.01
N ALA A 470 -6.18 2.51 -36.47
CA ALA A 470 -7.28 2.92 -35.60
C ALA A 470 -7.87 1.72 -34.83
N TRP A 471 -8.19 1.88 -33.56
CA TRP A 471 -8.87 0.83 -32.79
C TRP A 471 -9.90 1.53 -31.92
N HIS A 472 -11.08 0.91 -31.81
CA HIS A 472 -12.27 1.52 -31.22
C HIS A 472 -12.94 0.61 -30.20
N GLY A 473 -12.62 -0.69 -30.21
CA GLY A 473 -13.39 -1.68 -29.46
C GLY A 473 -14.86 -1.67 -29.89
N ASP A 474 -15.74 -2.20 -29.04
CA ASP A 474 -17.18 -2.19 -29.29
C ASP A 474 -17.91 -1.00 -28.65
N VAL A 475 -17.17 0.06 -28.28
CA VAL A 475 -17.64 1.29 -27.60
C VAL A 475 -18.80 1.98 -28.31
N PHE A 476 -18.96 1.78 -29.62
CA PHE A 476 -20.11 2.30 -30.37
C PHE A 476 -21.47 1.90 -29.78
N LYS A 477 -21.54 0.72 -29.15
CA LYS A 477 -22.72 0.23 -28.43
C LYS A 477 -23.12 1.14 -27.27
N THR A 478 -22.19 1.89 -26.68
CA THR A 478 -22.48 2.86 -25.62
C THR A 478 -23.41 3.96 -26.13
N VAL A 479 -23.28 4.39 -27.39
CA VAL A 479 -24.20 5.39 -27.98
C VAL A 479 -25.62 4.84 -28.10
N PHE A 480 -25.75 3.55 -28.42
CA PHE A 480 -27.05 2.88 -28.48
C PHE A 480 -27.66 2.69 -27.09
N ALA A 481 -26.83 2.36 -26.09
CA ALA A 481 -27.25 2.30 -24.70
C ALA A 481 -27.66 3.69 -24.16
N LEU A 482 -26.92 4.76 -24.50
CA LEU A 482 -27.29 6.13 -24.15
C LEU A 482 -28.65 6.53 -24.75
N HIS A 483 -28.92 6.11 -25.99
CA HIS A 483 -30.21 6.35 -26.61
C HIS A 483 -31.34 5.72 -25.77
N ASP A 484 -31.28 4.41 -25.56
CA ASP A 484 -32.40 3.60 -25.05
C ASP A 484 -32.54 3.61 -23.54
N LEU A 485 -31.43 3.63 -22.82
CA LEU A 485 -31.39 3.37 -21.37
C LEU A 485 -31.22 4.64 -20.55
N HIS A 486 -30.81 5.75 -21.18
CA HIS A 486 -30.54 7.02 -20.50
C HIS A 486 -31.33 8.19 -21.13
N PRO A 487 -32.67 8.16 -21.09
CA PRO A 487 -33.50 9.24 -21.62
C PRO A 487 -33.32 10.56 -20.84
N GLU A 488 -32.76 10.54 -19.62
CA GLU A 488 -32.40 11.72 -18.84
C GLU A 488 -31.19 12.49 -19.39
N LEU A 489 -30.40 11.85 -20.27
CA LEU A 489 -29.22 12.44 -20.91
C LEU A 489 -29.50 12.72 -22.39
N SER A 490 -28.98 13.84 -22.89
CA SER A 490 -28.87 14.11 -24.32
C SER A 490 -27.44 13.95 -24.79
N TYR A 491 -27.28 13.70 -26.08
CA TYR A 491 -25.97 13.55 -26.67
C TYR A 491 -25.98 13.87 -28.17
N ARG A 492 -24.81 14.18 -28.71
CA ARG A 492 -24.57 14.30 -30.15
C ARG A 492 -23.17 13.83 -30.51
N THR A 493 -23.02 13.23 -31.69
CA THR A 493 -21.72 12.70 -32.14
C THR A 493 -21.07 13.63 -33.17
N ILE A 494 -19.85 14.06 -32.87
CA ILE A 494 -19.00 14.79 -33.81
C ILE A 494 -18.36 13.77 -34.74
N THR A 495 -18.62 13.86 -36.04
CA THR A 495 -18.08 12.93 -37.06
C THR A 495 -17.10 13.58 -38.03
N THR A 496 -16.79 14.87 -37.82
CA THR A 496 -15.89 15.68 -38.66
C THR A 496 -14.64 16.10 -37.89
N GLY A 497 -13.55 16.43 -38.58
CA GLY A 497 -12.36 17.01 -37.92
C GLY A 497 -11.44 16.04 -37.17
N GLY A 498 -11.64 14.72 -37.26
CA GLY A 498 -10.77 13.71 -36.66
C GLY A 498 -11.52 12.47 -36.18
N ASN A 499 -10.99 11.77 -35.17
CA ASN A 499 -11.67 10.61 -34.55
C ASN A 499 -13.06 11.02 -34.08
N PRO A 500 -14.14 10.31 -34.41
CA PRO A 500 -15.47 10.66 -33.94
C PRO A 500 -15.58 10.58 -32.41
N GLN A 501 -16.30 11.52 -31.81
CA GLN A 501 -16.51 11.60 -30.36
C GLN A 501 -17.96 11.97 -30.05
N THR A 502 -18.56 11.36 -29.04
CA THR A 502 -19.91 11.71 -28.59
C THR A 502 -19.83 12.66 -27.41
N VAL A 503 -20.55 13.78 -27.50
CA VAL A 503 -20.70 14.76 -26.42
C VAL A 503 -22.04 14.49 -25.73
N VAL A 504 -22.05 14.40 -24.40
CA VAL A 504 -23.18 14.00 -23.56
C VAL A 504 -23.42 15.05 -22.47
N TRP A 505 -24.67 15.38 -22.18
CA TRP A 505 -25.06 16.32 -21.11
C TRP A 505 -26.43 15.98 -20.51
N ARG A 506 -26.75 16.56 -19.35
CA ARG A 506 -28.07 16.41 -18.72
C ARG A 506 -29.11 17.20 -19.48
N GLU A 507 -29.96 16.50 -20.22
CA GLU A 507 -31.13 17.06 -20.88
C GLU A 507 -32.10 15.93 -21.24
N PRO A 508 -33.24 15.84 -20.53
CA PRO A 508 -34.21 14.79 -20.79
C PRO A 508 -34.75 14.81 -22.21
N ARG A 509 -34.80 13.64 -22.84
CA ARG A 509 -35.34 13.38 -24.17
C ARG A 509 -36.57 12.49 -24.07
N ARG A 510 -37.47 12.63 -25.04
CA ARG A 510 -38.51 11.63 -25.29
C ARG A 510 -37.94 10.60 -26.25
N VAL A 511 -37.79 9.36 -25.78
CA VAL A 511 -37.19 8.28 -26.56
C VAL A 511 -38.18 7.13 -26.71
N ARG A 512 -38.15 6.48 -27.88
CA ARG A 512 -38.71 5.14 -28.07
C ARG A 512 -37.54 4.16 -28.16
N PRO A 513 -37.32 3.30 -27.15
CA PRO A 513 -36.23 2.32 -27.18
C PRO A 513 -36.29 1.44 -28.44
N ARG A 514 -35.14 1.13 -29.01
CA ARG A 514 -34.98 0.24 -30.17
C ARG A 514 -34.63 -1.19 -29.81
N PHE A 515 -34.05 -1.36 -28.63
CA PHE A 515 -33.54 -2.60 -28.10
C PHE A 515 -34.27 -2.95 -26.80
N SER A 516 -34.38 -4.24 -26.52
CA SER A 516 -34.99 -4.79 -25.30
C SER A 516 -34.14 -4.58 -24.04
N GLY A 517 -32.89 -4.14 -24.18
CA GLY A 517 -31.98 -3.82 -23.08
C GLY A 517 -30.52 -4.11 -23.40
N GLU A 518 -29.68 -4.06 -22.37
CA GLU A 518 -28.23 -4.26 -22.46
C GLU A 518 -27.82 -5.60 -23.09
N ALA A 519 -28.61 -6.67 -22.86
CA ALA A 519 -28.32 -7.99 -23.42
C ALA A 519 -28.42 -8.00 -24.95
N GLU A 520 -29.39 -7.29 -25.52
CA GLU A 520 -29.53 -7.16 -26.98
C GLU A 520 -28.44 -6.26 -27.55
N ILE A 521 -28.20 -5.11 -26.93
CA ILE A 521 -27.14 -4.18 -27.33
C ILE A 521 -25.77 -4.87 -27.34
N GLY A 522 -25.49 -5.71 -26.33
CA GLY A 522 -24.24 -6.45 -26.23
C GLY A 522 -23.99 -7.41 -27.39
N ARG A 523 -25.05 -7.94 -28.02
CA ARG A 523 -24.96 -8.87 -29.18
C ARG A 523 -24.76 -8.16 -30.52
N LEU A 524 -24.91 -6.83 -30.57
CA LEU A 524 -24.72 -6.07 -31.81
C LEU A 524 -23.26 -6.18 -32.29
N SER A 525 -23.10 -6.09 -33.60
CA SER A 525 -21.81 -6.21 -34.28
C SER A 525 -21.51 -4.94 -35.10
N TYR A 526 -20.33 -4.88 -35.70
CA TYR A 526 -19.99 -3.81 -36.64
C TYR A 526 -21.02 -3.66 -37.77
N ALA A 527 -21.67 -4.75 -38.20
CA ALA A 527 -22.69 -4.71 -39.26
C ALA A 527 -23.94 -3.90 -38.88
N ASP A 528 -24.16 -3.65 -37.60
CA ASP A 528 -25.32 -2.92 -37.09
C ASP A 528 -25.07 -1.40 -36.98
N VAL A 529 -23.81 -0.96 -37.12
CA VAL A 529 -23.42 0.47 -37.02
C VAL A 529 -24.16 1.32 -38.04
N ASP A 530 -24.19 0.90 -39.31
CA ASP A 530 -24.86 1.66 -40.36
C ASP A 530 -26.39 1.53 -40.30
N ARG A 531 -26.92 0.40 -39.80
CA ARG A 531 -28.38 0.20 -39.61
C ARG A 531 -28.96 1.16 -38.59
N HIS A 532 -28.15 1.58 -37.62
CA HIS A 532 -28.56 2.47 -36.53
C HIS A 532 -27.77 3.79 -36.55
N ARG A 533 -27.30 4.21 -37.73
CA ARG A 533 -26.47 5.43 -37.91
C ARG A 533 -27.16 6.71 -37.44
N ASP A 534 -28.49 6.74 -37.48
CA ASP A 534 -29.27 7.86 -37.01
C ASP A 534 -29.23 8.03 -35.48
N LEU A 535 -28.98 6.95 -34.72
CA LEU A 535 -28.84 7.00 -33.26
C LEU A 535 -27.62 7.81 -32.82
N TYR A 536 -26.63 8.05 -33.67
CA TYR A 536 -25.47 8.87 -33.31
C TYR A 536 -25.78 10.36 -33.21
N ALA A 537 -26.95 10.81 -33.70
CA ALA A 537 -27.32 12.23 -33.72
C ALA A 537 -26.18 13.13 -34.26
N ALA A 538 -25.59 12.69 -35.37
CA ALA A 538 -24.34 13.23 -35.87
C ALA A 538 -24.44 14.72 -36.22
N GLY A 539 -23.34 15.45 -36.07
CA GLY A 539 -23.27 16.86 -36.44
C GLY A 539 -21.84 17.36 -36.69
N PRO A 540 -21.70 18.51 -37.36
CA PRO A 540 -20.43 19.25 -37.43
C PRO A 540 -19.91 19.61 -36.03
N GLU A 541 -18.58 19.64 -35.87
CA GLU A 541 -17.91 19.93 -34.58
C GLU A 541 -18.44 21.21 -33.92
N ALA A 542 -18.50 22.32 -34.67
CA ALA A 542 -18.96 23.61 -34.16
C ALA A 542 -20.42 23.57 -33.66
N ASP A 543 -21.32 22.89 -34.37
CA ASP A 543 -22.73 22.80 -34.03
C ASP A 543 -22.97 21.97 -32.77
N VAL A 544 -22.20 20.89 -32.60
CA VAL A 544 -22.28 20.03 -31.42
C VAL A 544 -21.76 20.77 -30.19
N ILE A 545 -20.61 21.44 -30.30
CA ILE A 545 -20.02 22.22 -29.20
C ILE A 545 -20.97 23.36 -28.79
N ALA A 546 -21.46 24.15 -29.75
CA ALA A 546 -22.40 25.24 -29.47
C ALA A 546 -23.75 24.72 -28.92
N GLY A 547 -24.21 23.56 -29.40
CA GLY A 547 -25.42 22.91 -28.92
C GLY A 547 -25.31 22.50 -27.44
N ALA A 548 -24.23 21.80 -27.08
CA ALA A 548 -23.96 21.39 -25.71
C ALA A 548 -23.85 22.60 -24.77
N ALA A 549 -23.09 23.63 -25.17
CA ALA A 549 -22.94 24.86 -24.37
C ALA A 549 -24.29 25.55 -24.12
N ARG A 550 -25.11 25.73 -25.15
CA ARG A 550 -26.45 26.33 -25.00
C ARG A 550 -27.35 25.53 -24.06
N ALA A 551 -27.32 24.20 -24.18
CA ALA A 551 -28.19 23.33 -23.39
C ALA A 551 -27.88 23.44 -21.88
N VAL A 552 -26.61 23.53 -21.51
CA VAL A 552 -26.19 23.59 -20.11
C VAL A 552 -26.21 25.02 -19.53
N GLN A 553 -25.86 26.03 -20.32
CA GLN A 553 -25.90 27.45 -19.89
C GLN A 553 -27.33 28.01 -19.80
N GLY A 554 -28.26 27.50 -20.62
CA GLY A 554 -29.67 27.88 -20.55
C GLY A 554 -30.39 27.43 -19.27
N ARG A 555 -29.72 26.68 -18.40
CA ARG A 555 -30.26 26.09 -17.16
C ARG A 555 -29.64 26.67 -15.89
N THR A 556 -28.59 27.47 -16.00
CA THR A 556 -28.04 28.23 -14.87
C THR A 556 -29.03 29.35 -14.56
N PRO A 557 -29.52 29.50 -13.31
CA PRO A 557 -30.29 30.68 -12.95
C PRO A 557 -29.44 31.91 -13.28
N ARG A 558 -29.97 32.84 -14.06
CA ARG A 558 -29.44 34.21 -14.03
C ARG A 558 -29.79 34.75 -12.66
N ASP A 559 -28.78 35.20 -11.92
CA ASP A 559 -28.91 35.82 -10.60
C ASP A 559 -30.09 36.81 -10.50
#